data_AF-A0A507F0P4-F1
#
_entry.id   AF-A0A507F0P4-F1
#
_cell.length_a   1.000
_cell.length_b   1.000
_cell.length_c   1.000
_cell.angle_alpha   90.00
_cell.angle_beta   90.00
_cell.angle_gamma   90.00
#
_symmetry.space_group_name_H-M   'P 1'
#
loop_
_entity.id
_entity.type
_entity.pdbx_description
1 polymer ?
#
loop_
_entity_poly.entity_id
_entity_poly.type
_entity_poly.pdbx_seq_one_letter_code
_entity_poly.pdbx_strand_id
1 'polypeptide(L)'
;MNTTPKLKLDFTPQLPTPASTTPEQESAITALHAAIPELVKELDTATEEERRILAGWAGQPVIVRQFLRATMWDVAAAKKRLAATMKWRNEYKPDQITAEEVEPEAVTGKQFINGFDKTGRPQLFLVPRNENTKTYDRQIRFSVYMLERCIKLMPEGVEKVAVIIDYENLSLFNATPLSVSMKYMAVLSNHYPERLGVAVMVNASWYFSGFFKLLSPFLDPVTKSKLQFTKVNRSASAVTSDTASSKSEKPATEEGTGGWTNILDISNADQLPIEFGGSYPFTYKHDVFWAEINAI
;
A
#
# COMPACT_ATOMS: atom_id res chain seq x y z
N MET A 1 -23.21 15.50 -19.14
CA MET A 1 -23.41 15.91 -17.72
C MET A 1 -22.04 15.84 -17.07
N ASN A 2 -21.48 16.98 -16.63
CA ASN A 2 -20.22 17.03 -15.88
C ASN A 2 -20.49 16.51 -14.46
N THR A 3 -20.46 15.20 -14.28
CA THR A 3 -20.38 14.63 -12.93
C THR A 3 -18.98 14.93 -12.41
N THR A 4 -18.88 15.69 -11.32
CA THR A 4 -17.63 15.85 -10.57
C THR A 4 -17.04 14.46 -10.31
N PRO A 5 -15.77 14.20 -10.66
CA PRO A 5 -15.16 12.90 -10.40
C PRO A 5 -15.13 12.70 -8.88
N LYS A 6 -15.98 11.80 -8.38
CA LYS A 6 -16.01 11.40 -6.97
C LYS A 6 -15.00 10.28 -6.76
N LEU A 7 -14.53 10.09 -5.53
CA LEU A 7 -13.82 8.87 -5.20
C LEU A 7 -14.80 7.69 -5.14
N LYS A 8 -14.37 6.55 -5.68
CA LYS A 8 -15.10 5.29 -5.51
C LYS A 8 -14.75 4.69 -4.14
N LEU A 9 -15.48 5.08 -3.09
CA LEU A 9 -15.25 4.62 -1.71
C LEU A 9 -16.37 3.69 -1.20
N ASP A 10 -17.33 3.35 -2.05
CA ASP A 10 -18.42 2.43 -1.75
C ASP A 10 -18.10 1.01 -2.27
N PHE A 11 -17.90 0.07 -1.34
CA PHE A 11 -17.75 -1.35 -1.66
C PHE A 11 -18.11 -2.23 -0.47
N THR A 12 -18.80 -3.34 -0.74
CA THR A 12 -19.05 -4.40 0.24
C THR A 12 -18.26 -5.63 -0.18
N PRO A 13 -17.18 -5.99 0.53
CA PRO A 13 -16.36 -7.13 0.14
C PRO A 13 -17.05 -8.46 0.42
N GLN A 14 -16.85 -9.42 -0.49
CA GLN A 14 -16.98 -10.84 -0.15
C GLN A 14 -15.66 -11.31 0.42
N LEU A 15 -15.58 -11.32 1.74
CA LEU A 15 -14.38 -11.78 2.42
C LEU A 15 -14.29 -13.31 2.38
N PRO A 16 -13.09 -13.87 2.15
CA PRO A 16 -12.88 -15.27 2.40
C PRO A 16 -13.10 -15.54 3.90
N THR A 17 -13.62 -16.71 4.23
CA THR A 17 -13.69 -17.17 5.62
C THR A 17 -12.29 -17.09 6.23
N PRO A 18 -12.11 -16.37 7.36
CA PRO A 18 -10.82 -16.34 8.04
C PRO A 18 -10.35 -17.75 8.34
N ALA A 19 -9.06 -18.03 8.13
CA ALA A 19 -8.49 -19.31 8.54
C ALA A 19 -8.72 -19.51 10.05
N SER A 20 -9.10 -20.72 10.45
CA SER A 20 -9.22 -21.05 11.87
C SER A 20 -7.87 -20.91 12.55
N THR A 21 -7.88 -20.40 13.77
CA THR A 21 -6.67 -20.20 14.57
C THR A 21 -6.43 -21.46 15.39
N THR A 22 -5.21 -21.98 15.40
CA THR A 22 -4.89 -23.18 16.21
C THR A 22 -4.78 -22.82 17.69
N PRO A 23 -4.90 -23.79 18.62
CA PRO A 23 -4.70 -23.52 20.05
C PRO A 23 -3.34 -22.87 20.37
N GLU A 24 -2.28 -23.25 19.66
CA GLU A 24 -0.93 -22.67 19.81
C GLU A 24 -0.92 -21.21 19.37
N GLN A 25 -1.60 -20.91 18.27
CA GLN A 25 -1.74 -19.55 17.75
C GLN A 25 -2.57 -18.66 18.68
N GLU A 26 -3.66 -19.18 19.26
CA GLU A 26 -4.45 -18.46 20.27
C GLU A 26 -3.64 -18.18 21.54
N SER A 27 -2.81 -19.14 21.97
CA SER A 27 -1.87 -18.94 23.07
C SER A 27 -0.84 -17.85 22.75
N ALA A 28 -0.29 -17.84 21.53
CA ALA A 28 0.64 -16.82 21.08
C ALA A 28 0.00 -15.41 21.02
N ILE A 29 -1.24 -15.31 20.54
CA ILE A 29 -2.04 -14.07 20.53
C ILE A 29 -2.21 -13.55 21.95
N THR A 30 -2.64 -14.42 22.86
CA THR A 30 -2.82 -14.08 24.28
C THR A 30 -1.52 -13.59 24.91
N ALA A 31 -0.41 -14.30 24.66
CA ALA A 31 0.90 -13.99 25.22
C ALA A 31 1.51 -12.67 24.68
N LEU A 32 1.31 -12.36 23.40
CA LEU A 32 1.74 -11.07 22.83
C LEU A 32 0.87 -9.93 23.35
N HIS A 33 -0.46 -10.10 23.34
CA HIS A 33 -1.38 -9.08 23.83
C HIS A 33 -1.12 -8.74 25.30
N ALA A 34 -0.88 -9.74 26.15
CA ALA A 34 -0.57 -9.56 27.56
C ALA A 34 0.75 -8.81 27.83
N ALA A 35 1.66 -8.74 26.85
CA ALA A 35 2.92 -8.01 27.00
C ALA A 35 2.82 -6.51 26.71
N ILE A 36 1.77 -6.07 26.01
CA ILE A 36 1.60 -4.67 25.58
C ILE A 36 1.69 -3.66 26.75
N PRO A 37 1.07 -3.90 27.93
CA PRO A 37 1.17 -2.98 29.05
C PRO A 37 2.60 -2.74 29.55
N GLU A 38 3.49 -3.72 29.43
CA GLU A 38 4.90 -3.53 29.77
C GLU A 38 5.66 -2.83 28.65
N LEU A 39 5.39 -3.18 27.38
CA LEU A 39 6.04 -2.55 26.23
C LEU A 39 5.79 -1.03 26.17
N VAL A 40 4.60 -0.55 26.55
CA VAL A 40 4.33 0.90 26.58
C VAL A 40 5.09 1.63 27.67
N LYS A 41 5.43 0.96 28.79
CA LYS A 41 6.20 1.59 29.87
C LYS A 41 7.64 1.86 29.47
N GLU A 42 8.18 1.10 28.52
CA GLU A 42 9.51 1.29 27.95
C GLU A 42 9.60 2.53 27.02
N LEU A 43 8.48 3.23 26.77
CA LEU A 43 8.43 4.45 25.97
C LEU A 43 8.67 5.69 26.84
N ASP A 44 9.92 5.90 27.23
CA ASP A 44 10.34 6.97 28.17
C ASP A 44 9.96 8.39 27.69
N THR A 45 9.92 8.61 26.38
CA THR A 45 9.61 9.92 25.78
C THR A 45 8.12 10.18 25.55
N ALA A 46 7.26 9.17 25.77
CA ALA A 46 5.83 9.30 25.58
C ALA A 46 5.15 9.89 26.83
N THR A 47 4.18 10.76 26.61
CA THR A 47 3.19 11.15 27.63
C THR A 47 2.28 9.98 27.97
N GLU A 48 1.53 10.10 29.07
CA GLU A 48 0.59 9.06 29.47
C GLU A 48 -0.53 8.85 28.43
N GLU A 49 -0.98 9.94 27.81
CA GLU A 49 -1.97 9.87 26.74
C GLU A 49 -1.43 9.15 25.51
N GLU A 50 -0.20 9.44 25.10
CA GLU A 50 0.45 8.76 23.98
C GLU A 50 0.66 7.26 24.26
N ARG A 51 1.05 6.91 25.49
CA ARG A 51 1.13 5.50 25.91
C ARG A 51 -0.23 4.81 25.81
N ARG A 52 -1.31 5.47 26.24
CA ARG A 52 -2.67 4.94 26.14
C ARG A 52 -3.10 4.72 24.70
N ILE A 53 -2.86 5.69 23.82
CA ILE A 53 -3.17 5.60 22.39
C ILE A 53 -2.38 4.45 21.74
N LEU A 54 -1.07 4.34 22.02
CA LEU A 54 -0.22 3.29 21.49
C LEU A 54 -0.59 1.90 22.02
N ALA A 55 -0.98 1.78 23.29
CA ALA A 55 -1.52 0.54 23.86
C ALA A 55 -2.79 0.12 23.13
N GLY A 56 -3.71 1.06 22.91
CA GLY A 56 -4.97 0.83 22.19
C GLY A 56 -4.73 0.37 20.75
N TRP A 57 -3.81 1.01 20.04
CA TRP A 57 -3.40 0.59 18.70
C TRP A 57 -2.77 -0.80 18.69
N ALA A 58 -1.77 -1.04 19.56
CA ALA A 58 -1.05 -2.31 19.62
C ALA A 58 -1.95 -3.49 20.03
N GLY A 59 -2.96 -3.22 20.86
CA GLY A 59 -3.90 -4.21 21.40
C GLY A 59 -4.97 -4.66 20.42
N GLN A 60 -5.14 -3.99 19.28
CA GLN A 60 -6.12 -4.40 18.29
C GLN A 60 -5.82 -5.84 17.81
N PRO A 61 -6.82 -6.74 17.76
CA PRO A 61 -6.60 -8.14 17.37
C PRO A 61 -5.88 -8.29 16.02
N VAL A 62 -6.19 -7.42 15.06
CA VAL A 62 -5.52 -7.39 13.74
C VAL A 62 -4.04 -7.08 13.84
N ILE A 63 -3.64 -6.12 14.70
CA ILE A 63 -2.25 -5.73 14.88
C ILE A 63 -1.47 -6.87 15.53
N VAL A 64 -1.98 -7.44 16.63
CA VAL A 64 -1.35 -8.59 17.30
C VAL A 64 -1.13 -9.75 16.32
N ARG A 65 -2.15 -10.12 15.53
CA ARG A 65 -2.07 -11.19 14.53
C ARG A 65 -1.06 -10.86 13.42
N GLN A 66 -1.03 -9.64 12.91
CA GLN A 66 -0.07 -9.22 11.86
C GLN A 66 1.37 -9.37 12.33
N PHE A 67 1.69 -8.92 13.54
CA PHE A 67 3.05 -9.03 14.07
C PHE A 67 3.47 -10.47 14.30
N LEU A 68 2.57 -11.33 14.80
CA LEU A 68 2.83 -12.77 14.94
C LEU A 68 3.05 -13.45 13.59
N ARG A 69 2.18 -13.23 12.59
CA ARG A 69 2.37 -13.82 11.26
C ARG A 69 3.69 -13.39 10.64
N ALA A 70 4.05 -12.12 10.79
CA ALA A 70 5.29 -11.57 10.23
C ALA A 70 6.56 -12.09 10.93
N THR A 71 6.44 -12.76 12.08
CA THR A 71 7.53 -13.43 12.79
C THR A 71 7.33 -14.95 12.87
N MET A 72 6.51 -15.52 11.98
CA MET A 72 6.23 -16.96 11.95
C MET A 72 5.75 -17.50 13.31
N TRP A 73 4.95 -16.72 14.01
CA TRP A 73 4.38 -17.00 15.33
C TRP A 73 5.39 -17.12 16.47
N ASP A 74 6.64 -16.67 16.27
CA ASP A 74 7.60 -16.46 17.36
C ASP A 74 7.18 -15.24 18.19
N VAL A 75 6.72 -15.51 19.42
CA VAL A 75 6.23 -14.50 20.36
C VAL A 75 7.35 -13.53 20.80
N ALA A 76 8.58 -14.01 21.01
CA ALA A 76 9.68 -13.15 21.45
C ALA A 76 10.10 -12.19 20.32
N ALA A 77 10.21 -12.71 19.10
CA ALA A 77 10.47 -11.89 17.92
C ALA A 77 9.33 -10.88 17.67
N ALA A 78 8.06 -11.30 17.84
CA ALA A 78 6.91 -10.42 17.69
C ALA A 78 6.92 -9.28 18.71
N LYS A 79 7.20 -9.58 20.00
CA LYS A 79 7.34 -8.57 21.06
C LYS A 79 8.40 -7.53 20.70
N LYS A 80 9.59 -7.97 20.29
CA LYS A 80 10.69 -7.07 19.89
C LYS A 80 10.30 -6.16 18.73
N ARG A 81 9.66 -6.72 17.70
CA ARG A 81 9.24 -5.95 16.52
C ARG A 81 8.10 -4.98 16.83
N LEU A 82 7.15 -5.40 17.66
CA LEU A 82 6.04 -4.56 18.12
C LEU A 82 6.57 -3.38 18.94
N ALA A 83 7.45 -3.63 19.91
CA ALA A 83 8.11 -2.60 20.71
C ALA A 83 8.86 -1.57 19.83
N ALA A 84 9.65 -2.05 18.88
CA ALA A 84 10.36 -1.18 17.93
C ALA A 84 9.40 -0.33 17.09
N THR A 85 8.24 -0.89 16.70
CA THR A 85 7.23 -0.14 15.95
C THR A 85 6.49 0.86 16.82
N MET A 86 6.18 0.53 18.07
CA MET A 86 5.56 1.47 19.01
C MET A 86 6.47 2.66 19.28
N LYS A 87 7.78 2.41 19.45
CA LYS A 87 8.79 3.47 19.56
C LYS A 87 8.81 4.34 18.30
N TRP A 88 8.86 3.72 17.11
CA TRP A 88 8.81 4.45 15.85
C TRP A 88 7.53 5.28 15.70
N ARG A 89 6.35 4.73 16.05
CA ARG A 89 5.08 5.48 16.00
C ARG A 89 5.09 6.64 16.99
N ASN A 90 5.71 6.48 18.16
CA ASN A 90 5.87 7.57 19.13
C ASN A 90 6.77 8.70 18.61
N GLU A 91 7.82 8.38 17.85
CA GLU A 91 8.78 9.38 17.34
C GLU A 91 8.34 9.99 16.01
N TYR A 92 7.88 9.16 15.07
CA TYR A 92 7.53 9.54 13.70
C TYR A 92 6.13 10.12 13.57
N LYS A 93 5.24 9.74 14.50
CA LYS A 93 3.83 10.18 14.58
C LYS A 93 3.06 10.01 13.25
N PRO A 94 2.97 8.79 12.69
CA PRO A 94 2.28 8.57 11.41
C PRO A 94 0.81 8.99 11.45
N ASP A 95 0.14 8.84 12.60
CA ASP A 95 -1.26 9.22 12.80
C ASP A 95 -1.48 10.75 12.91
N GLN A 96 -0.40 11.52 13.09
CA GLN A 96 -0.46 12.97 13.26
C GLN A 96 0.14 13.73 12.07
N ILE A 97 0.49 13.02 10.98
CA ILE A 97 0.86 13.67 9.72
C ILE A 97 -0.37 14.46 9.24
N THR A 98 -0.23 15.77 9.12
CA THR A 98 -1.34 16.66 8.75
C THR A 98 -1.49 16.74 7.24
N ALA A 99 -2.70 17.04 6.77
CA ALA A 99 -2.95 17.21 5.35
C ALA A 99 -2.12 18.38 4.80
N GLU A 100 -2.06 19.49 5.53
CA GLU A 100 -1.35 20.70 5.16
C GLU A 100 0.17 20.44 4.99
N GLU A 101 0.73 19.58 5.83
CA GLU A 101 2.14 19.21 5.76
C GLU A 101 2.50 18.51 4.44
N VAL A 102 1.63 17.62 3.96
CA VAL A 102 1.94 16.75 2.80
C VAL A 102 1.21 17.13 1.52
N GLU A 103 0.30 18.10 1.55
CA GLU A 103 -0.45 18.60 0.38
C GLU A 103 0.44 18.92 -0.84
N PRO A 104 1.63 19.55 -0.70
CA PRO A 104 2.49 19.80 -1.85
C PRO A 104 2.86 18.54 -2.64
N GLU A 105 2.89 17.38 -2.00
CA GLU A 105 3.19 16.10 -2.65
C GLU A 105 1.98 15.52 -3.40
N ALA A 106 0.77 15.95 -3.06
CA ALA A 106 -0.47 15.44 -3.65
C ALA A 106 -0.86 16.16 -4.94
N VAL A 107 -0.43 17.41 -5.15
CA VAL A 107 -0.90 18.32 -6.23
C VAL A 107 -1.03 17.67 -7.61
N THR A 108 -0.11 16.79 -7.99
CA THR A 108 -0.05 16.17 -9.33
C THR A 108 -0.68 14.78 -9.42
N GLY A 109 -1.24 14.26 -8.32
CA GLY A 109 -1.83 12.92 -8.29
C GLY A 109 -0.79 11.81 -8.48
N LYS A 110 0.45 12.02 -8.02
CA LYS A 110 1.48 10.97 -8.06
C LYS A 110 1.19 9.81 -7.11
N GLN A 111 0.34 10.03 -6.10
CA GLN A 111 -0.32 8.97 -5.35
C GLN A 111 -1.78 9.35 -5.14
N PHE A 112 -2.67 8.37 -5.28
CA PHE A 112 -4.10 8.56 -4.97
C PHE A 112 -4.74 7.22 -4.61
N ILE A 113 -5.89 7.27 -3.91
CA ILE A 113 -6.68 6.10 -3.55
C ILE A 113 -7.98 6.14 -4.35
N ASN A 114 -8.37 5.03 -4.96
CA ASN A 114 -9.68 4.93 -5.61
C ASN A 114 -10.17 3.47 -5.73
N GLY A 115 -11.36 3.18 -5.24
CA GLY A 115 -11.97 1.86 -5.36
C GLY A 115 -11.30 0.77 -4.52
N PHE A 116 -11.87 -0.42 -4.62
CA PHE A 116 -11.41 -1.62 -3.91
C PHE A 116 -11.17 -2.78 -4.88
N ASP A 117 -10.20 -3.64 -4.56
CA ASP A 117 -10.04 -4.90 -5.27
C ASP A 117 -11.19 -5.88 -4.96
N LYS A 118 -11.28 -6.99 -5.68
CA LYS A 118 -12.34 -8.00 -5.50
C LYS A 118 -12.39 -8.59 -4.08
N THR A 119 -11.33 -8.45 -3.30
CA THR A 119 -11.23 -8.91 -1.92
C THR A 119 -11.45 -7.80 -0.89
N GLY A 120 -11.80 -6.59 -1.33
CA GLY A 120 -12.07 -5.45 -0.46
C GLY A 120 -10.86 -4.61 -0.08
N ARG A 121 -9.69 -4.84 -0.70
CA ARG A 121 -8.50 -4.06 -0.37
C ARG A 121 -8.62 -2.67 -1.00
N PRO A 122 -8.45 -1.58 -0.24
CA PRO A 122 -8.29 -0.25 -0.82
C PRO A 122 -7.16 -0.28 -1.85
N GLN A 123 -7.39 0.37 -3.00
CA GLN A 123 -6.39 0.45 -4.07
C GLN A 123 -5.62 1.75 -3.98
N LEU A 124 -4.31 1.66 -3.69
CA LEU A 124 -3.37 2.76 -3.71
C LEU A 124 -2.64 2.80 -5.05
N PHE A 125 -2.86 3.87 -5.81
CA PHE A 125 -2.21 4.10 -7.09
C PHE A 125 -0.95 4.94 -6.87
N LEU A 126 0.15 4.49 -7.46
CA LEU A 126 1.42 5.22 -7.54
C LEU A 126 1.70 5.53 -9.01
N VAL A 127 1.85 6.80 -9.34
CA VAL A 127 2.12 7.29 -10.70
C VAL A 127 3.44 8.08 -10.71
N PRO A 128 4.60 7.38 -10.69
CA PRO A 128 5.92 8.02 -10.65
C PRO A 128 6.17 9.10 -11.70
N ARG A 129 5.57 9.00 -12.90
CA ARG A 129 5.71 10.04 -13.94
C ARG A 129 5.18 11.41 -13.51
N ASN A 130 4.30 11.46 -12.52
CA ASN A 130 3.72 12.69 -11.97
C ASN A 130 4.56 13.26 -10.81
N GLU A 131 5.79 12.78 -10.57
CA GLU A 131 6.68 13.32 -9.54
C GLU A 131 6.87 14.83 -9.71
N ASN A 132 6.65 15.57 -8.63
CA ASN A 132 6.51 17.02 -8.64
C ASN A 132 7.41 17.73 -7.61
N THR A 133 8.07 16.99 -6.71
CA THR A 133 8.94 17.58 -5.69
C THR A 133 10.29 16.87 -5.63
N LYS A 134 11.21 17.42 -4.83
CA LYS A 134 12.51 16.82 -4.51
C LYS A 134 12.78 16.76 -2.99
N THR A 135 11.75 17.03 -2.17
CA THR A 135 11.84 16.97 -0.70
C THR A 135 11.56 15.54 -0.24
N TYR A 136 12.58 14.69 -0.31
CA TYR A 136 12.40 13.24 -0.14
C TYR A 136 11.82 12.81 1.21
N ASP A 137 12.15 13.49 2.32
CA ASP A 137 11.57 13.13 3.62
C ASP A 137 10.06 13.42 3.67
N ARG A 138 9.60 14.50 3.02
CA ARG A 138 8.17 14.81 2.87
C ARG A 138 7.48 13.81 1.93
N GLN A 139 8.14 13.33 0.88
CA GLN A 139 7.61 12.26 0.02
C GLN A 139 7.39 10.96 0.79
N ILE A 140 8.31 10.59 1.69
CA ILE A 140 8.13 9.43 2.57
C ILE A 140 6.94 9.67 3.51
N ARG A 141 6.85 10.85 4.13
CA ARG A 141 5.71 11.21 5.00
C ARG A 141 4.38 11.19 4.25
N PHE A 142 4.33 11.68 3.02
CA PHE A 142 3.16 11.59 2.15
C PHE A 142 2.78 10.14 1.84
N SER A 143 3.77 9.28 1.57
CA SER A 143 3.48 7.85 1.32
C SER A 143 2.94 7.14 2.56
N VAL A 144 3.48 7.46 3.75
CA VAL A 144 2.93 6.97 5.02
C VAL A 144 1.52 7.51 5.26
N TYR A 145 1.30 8.79 5.00
CA TYR A 145 -0.01 9.42 5.11
C TYR A 145 -1.06 8.69 4.25
N MET A 146 -0.75 8.47 2.96
CA MET A 146 -1.62 7.74 2.05
C MET A 146 -1.87 6.30 2.51
N LEU A 147 -0.87 5.60 3.04
CA LEU A 147 -1.03 4.26 3.59
C LEU A 147 -1.96 4.24 4.82
N GLU A 148 -1.82 5.19 5.74
CA GLU A 148 -2.71 5.31 6.90
C GLU A 148 -4.16 5.62 6.47
N ARG A 149 -4.36 6.40 5.40
CA ARG A 149 -5.69 6.59 4.78
C ARG A 149 -6.26 5.31 4.20
N CYS A 150 -5.44 4.49 3.53
CA CYS A 150 -5.87 3.15 3.12
C CYS A 150 -6.31 2.31 4.32
N ILE A 151 -5.55 2.31 5.42
CA ILE A 151 -5.88 1.55 6.63
C ILE A 151 -7.23 1.99 7.20
N LYS A 152 -7.51 3.29 7.26
CA LYS A 152 -8.82 3.82 7.70
C LYS A 152 -9.98 3.42 6.79
N LEU A 153 -9.72 3.25 5.49
CA LEU A 153 -10.71 2.83 4.51
C LEU A 153 -10.98 1.32 4.49
N MET A 154 -10.16 0.50 5.17
CA MET A 154 -10.33 -0.94 5.15
C MET A 154 -11.69 -1.33 5.73
N PRO A 155 -12.53 -2.05 4.97
CA PRO A 155 -13.72 -2.68 5.53
C PRO A 155 -13.35 -3.65 6.66
N GLU A 156 -14.31 -3.94 7.54
CA GLU A 156 -14.13 -4.96 8.58
C GLU A 156 -13.64 -6.28 7.96
N GLY A 157 -12.59 -6.89 8.53
CA GLY A 157 -12.00 -8.13 8.04
C GLY A 157 -11.03 -7.99 6.84
N VAL A 158 -10.87 -6.79 6.29
CA VAL A 158 -9.79 -6.47 5.34
C VAL A 158 -8.58 -5.96 6.12
N GLU A 159 -7.41 -6.58 5.87
CA GLU A 159 -6.17 -6.23 6.59
C GLU A 159 -5.07 -5.64 5.67
N LYS A 160 -5.29 -5.70 4.34
CA LYS A 160 -4.26 -5.51 3.31
C LYS A 160 -4.65 -4.46 2.28
N VAL A 161 -3.65 -3.89 1.62
CA VAL A 161 -3.78 -2.90 0.54
C VAL A 161 -3.41 -3.54 -0.79
N ALA A 162 -4.10 -3.14 -1.86
CA ALA A 162 -3.68 -3.40 -3.24
C ALA A 162 -2.91 -2.17 -3.75
N VAL A 163 -1.67 -2.35 -4.20
CA VAL A 163 -0.84 -1.26 -4.72
C VAL A 163 -0.76 -1.39 -6.23
N ILE A 164 -1.09 -0.34 -6.97
CA ILE A 164 -1.05 -0.31 -8.43
C ILE A 164 -0.01 0.73 -8.83
N ILE A 165 1.07 0.31 -9.48
CA ILE A 165 2.21 1.17 -9.80
C ILE A 165 2.30 1.33 -11.31
N ASP A 166 2.20 2.57 -11.76
CA ASP A 166 2.17 2.91 -13.17
C ASP A 166 3.54 3.35 -13.68
N TYR A 167 4.18 2.45 -14.40
CA TYR A 167 5.51 2.63 -14.95
C TYR A 167 5.50 3.30 -16.34
N GLU A 168 4.34 3.66 -16.89
CA GLU A 168 4.32 4.31 -18.20
C GLU A 168 5.05 5.66 -18.16
N ASN A 169 5.96 5.86 -19.11
CA ASN A 169 6.82 7.05 -19.26
C ASN A 169 7.70 7.36 -18.03
N LEU A 170 7.98 6.37 -17.18
CA LEU A 170 9.06 6.49 -16.21
C LEU A 170 10.42 6.45 -16.92
N SER A 171 11.29 7.34 -16.50
CA SER A 171 12.66 7.53 -16.97
C SER A 171 13.57 7.79 -15.77
N LEU A 172 14.88 7.79 -15.97
CA LEU A 172 15.83 8.12 -14.89
C LEU A 172 15.66 9.55 -14.35
N PHE A 173 15.05 10.46 -15.10
CA PHE A 173 14.87 11.87 -14.71
C PHE A 173 13.71 12.11 -13.74
N ASN A 174 12.67 11.28 -13.82
CA ASN A 174 11.50 11.31 -12.92
C ASN A 174 11.45 10.12 -11.96
N ALA A 175 12.41 9.19 -12.02
CA ALA A 175 12.55 8.13 -11.05
C ALA A 175 12.99 8.67 -9.68
N THR A 176 12.38 8.15 -8.62
CA THR A 176 12.83 8.35 -7.24
C THR A 176 14.24 7.76 -7.06
N PRO A 177 15.18 8.49 -6.42
CA PRO A 177 16.51 7.94 -6.16
C PRO A 177 16.44 6.63 -5.37
N LEU A 178 17.31 5.67 -5.70
CA LEU A 178 17.32 4.35 -5.06
C LEU A 178 17.41 4.45 -3.53
N SER A 179 18.22 5.37 -3.01
CA SER A 179 18.36 5.59 -1.56
C SER A 179 17.04 5.98 -0.87
N VAL A 180 16.19 6.75 -1.56
CA VAL A 180 14.87 7.17 -1.06
C VAL A 180 13.90 6.01 -1.11
N SER A 181 13.88 5.24 -2.22
CA SER A 181 13.11 4.01 -2.34
C SER A 181 13.47 3.01 -1.24
N MET A 182 14.76 2.85 -0.95
CA MET A 182 15.27 2.00 0.13
C MET A 182 14.82 2.45 1.52
N LYS A 183 14.84 3.76 1.79
CA LYS A 183 14.30 4.32 3.05
C LYS A 183 12.80 4.04 3.19
N TYR A 184 12.04 4.25 2.12
CA TYR A 184 10.60 3.97 2.13
C TYR A 184 10.31 2.48 2.37
N MET A 185 11.01 1.59 1.65
CA MET A 185 10.90 0.14 1.85
C MET A 185 11.27 -0.27 3.28
N ALA A 186 12.29 0.35 3.88
CA ALA A 186 12.65 0.08 5.27
C ALA A 186 11.52 0.46 6.24
N VAL A 187 10.85 1.60 6.03
CA VAL A 187 9.68 2.00 6.84
C VAL A 187 8.56 0.96 6.71
N LEU A 188 8.20 0.59 5.48
CA LEU A 188 7.13 -0.40 5.23
C LEU A 188 7.47 -1.77 5.84
N SER A 189 8.65 -2.30 5.55
CA SER A 189 9.07 -3.62 6.01
C SER A 189 9.20 -3.68 7.54
N ASN A 190 9.67 -2.63 8.20
CA ASN A 190 9.87 -2.66 9.65
C ASN A 190 8.55 -2.44 10.41
N HIS A 191 7.71 -1.51 9.96
CA HIS A 191 6.63 -0.93 10.76
C HIS A 191 5.22 -1.23 10.23
N TYR A 192 5.08 -1.72 9.01
CA TYR A 192 3.80 -2.10 8.39
C TYR A 192 3.79 -3.58 7.98
N PRO A 193 4.03 -4.53 8.93
CA PRO A 193 4.03 -5.94 8.61
C PRO A 193 2.70 -6.39 8.01
N GLU A 194 2.76 -7.34 7.08
CA GLU A 194 1.57 -8.00 6.53
C GLU A 194 0.53 -7.07 5.86
N ARG A 195 0.91 -5.84 5.46
CA ARG A 195 0.00 -4.88 4.82
C ARG A 195 -0.13 -5.02 3.30
N LEU A 196 0.88 -5.52 2.60
CA LEU A 196 0.79 -5.69 1.15
C LEU A 196 -0.01 -6.96 0.81
N GLY A 197 -1.12 -6.78 0.07
CA GLY A 197 -1.92 -7.86 -0.51
C GLY A 197 -1.43 -8.26 -1.89
N VAL A 198 -1.33 -7.29 -2.78
CA VAL A 198 -0.84 -7.43 -4.17
C VAL A 198 -0.18 -6.13 -4.62
N ALA A 199 0.87 -6.22 -5.43
CA ALA A 199 1.47 -5.08 -6.11
C ALA A 199 1.41 -5.30 -7.63
N VAL A 200 0.63 -4.49 -8.34
CA VAL A 200 0.43 -4.60 -9.79
C VAL A 200 1.28 -3.55 -10.50
N MET A 201 2.27 -4.00 -11.27
CA MET A 201 3.14 -3.17 -12.09
C MET A 201 2.47 -2.98 -13.46
N VAL A 202 1.90 -1.80 -13.69
CA VAL A 202 1.21 -1.42 -14.92
C VAL A 202 2.21 -0.82 -15.89
N ASN A 203 2.21 -1.31 -17.15
CA ASN A 203 3.04 -0.77 -18.23
C ASN A 203 4.53 -0.69 -17.88
N ALA A 204 5.02 -1.66 -17.09
CA ALA A 204 6.44 -1.82 -16.80
C ALA A 204 7.24 -1.99 -18.11
N SER A 205 8.27 -1.18 -18.27
CA SER A 205 9.21 -1.24 -19.39
C SER A 205 10.51 -1.94 -18.99
N TRP A 206 11.45 -2.08 -19.93
CA TRP A 206 12.72 -2.81 -19.75
C TRP A 206 13.57 -2.31 -18.57
N TYR A 207 13.47 -1.03 -18.20
CA TYR A 207 14.23 -0.49 -17.07
C TYR A 207 13.73 -1.02 -15.71
N PHE A 208 12.48 -1.51 -15.61
CA PHE A 208 11.97 -2.12 -14.38
C PHE A 208 12.84 -3.30 -13.96
N SER A 209 13.31 -4.12 -14.90
CA SER A 209 14.20 -5.25 -14.64
C SER A 209 15.49 -4.81 -13.93
N GLY A 210 16.07 -3.67 -14.33
CA GLY A 210 17.25 -3.10 -13.68
C GLY A 210 16.96 -2.63 -12.25
N PHE A 211 15.86 -1.89 -12.06
CA PHE A 211 15.42 -1.42 -10.75
C PHE A 211 15.06 -2.58 -9.80
N PHE A 212 14.35 -3.58 -10.30
CA PHE A 212 13.97 -4.76 -9.54
C PHE A 212 15.18 -5.56 -9.08
N LYS A 213 16.19 -5.76 -9.94
CA LYS A 213 17.44 -6.44 -9.53
C LYS A 213 18.14 -5.72 -8.36
N LEU A 214 18.07 -4.40 -8.30
CA LEU A 214 18.64 -3.61 -7.21
C LEU A 214 17.82 -3.73 -5.91
N LEU A 215 16.49 -3.81 -6.00
CA LEU A 215 15.62 -3.92 -4.82
C LEU A 215 15.40 -5.36 -4.34
N SER A 216 15.51 -6.35 -5.22
CA SER A 216 15.21 -7.76 -4.98
C SER A 216 15.90 -8.36 -3.75
N PRO A 217 17.16 -8.01 -3.40
CA PRO A 217 17.80 -8.50 -2.16
C PRO A 217 17.09 -8.10 -0.87
N PHE A 218 16.26 -7.05 -0.91
CA PHE A 218 15.56 -6.50 0.25
C PHE A 218 14.09 -6.92 0.33
N LEU A 219 13.62 -7.69 -0.66
CA LEU A 219 12.28 -8.25 -0.68
C LEU A 219 12.36 -9.71 -0.25
N ASP A 220 11.60 -10.08 0.78
CA ASP A 220 11.44 -11.49 1.14
C ASP A 220 10.64 -12.24 0.05
N PRO A 221 10.72 -13.59 -0.02
CA PRO A 221 10.02 -14.37 -1.04
C PRO A 221 8.50 -14.17 -1.09
N VAL A 222 7.85 -13.93 0.06
CA VAL A 222 6.40 -13.70 0.13
C VAL A 222 6.06 -12.33 -0.42
N THR A 223 6.91 -11.33 -0.22
CA THR A 223 6.74 -10.02 -0.86
C THR A 223 6.95 -10.13 -2.37
N LYS A 224 7.99 -10.83 -2.84
CA LYS A 224 8.24 -11.02 -4.29
C LYS A 224 7.06 -11.66 -5.03
N SER A 225 6.46 -12.71 -4.45
CA SER A 225 5.36 -13.43 -5.10
C SER A 225 4.08 -12.59 -5.26
N LYS A 226 3.94 -11.49 -4.51
CA LYS A 226 2.82 -10.54 -4.63
C LYS A 226 2.96 -9.56 -5.78
N LEU A 227 4.14 -9.46 -6.41
CA LEU A 227 4.36 -8.58 -7.56
C LEU A 227 3.81 -9.24 -8.82
N GLN A 228 2.86 -8.57 -9.47
CA GLN A 228 2.25 -9.00 -10.72
C GLN A 228 2.41 -7.92 -11.79
N PHE A 229 2.36 -8.30 -13.06
CA PHE A 229 2.58 -7.40 -14.19
C PHE A 229 1.38 -7.35 -15.10
N THR A 230 1.05 -6.16 -15.61
CA THR A 230 -0.04 -6.01 -16.58
C THR A 230 0.28 -4.93 -17.61
N LYS A 231 -0.31 -5.07 -18.81
CA LYS A 231 -0.26 -4.05 -19.86
C LYS A 231 -1.65 -3.48 -20.07
N VAL A 232 -1.79 -2.18 -19.97
CA VAL A 232 -3.03 -1.44 -20.21
C VAL A 232 -2.84 -0.59 -21.45
N ASN A 233 -3.72 -0.77 -22.44
CA ASN A 233 -3.70 0.03 -23.65
C ASN A 233 -4.61 1.26 -23.49
N ARG A 234 -4.01 2.43 -23.27
CA ARG A 234 -4.73 3.70 -23.06
C ARG A 234 -5.36 4.28 -24.32
N SER A 235 -4.91 3.87 -25.51
CA SER A 235 -5.47 4.35 -26.78
C SER A 235 -6.72 3.59 -27.23
N ALA A 236 -7.09 2.49 -26.55
CA ALA A 236 -8.27 1.70 -26.88
C ALA A 236 -9.56 2.17 -26.16
N SER A 237 -9.50 3.22 -25.34
CA SER A 237 -10.70 3.83 -24.72
C SER A 237 -11.54 4.64 -25.71
N ALA A 238 -11.14 4.72 -26.98
CA ALA A 238 -11.96 5.16 -28.09
C ALA A 238 -12.09 4.03 -29.12
N VAL A 239 -13.30 3.48 -29.24
CA VAL A 239 -13.79 2.57 -30.29
C VAL A 239 -13.49 1.06 -30.10
N THR A 240 -14.55 0.30 -30.38
CA THR A 240 -14.76 -1.15 -30.33
C THR A 240 -13.69 -2.02 -30.99
N SER A 241 -13.57 -3.25 -30.47
CA SER A 241 -13.11 -4.52 -31.08
C SER A 241 -12.12 -4.48 -32.25
N ASP A 242 -11.06 -5.26 -32.05
CA ASP A 242 -10.17 -5.90 -33.02
C ASP A 242 -8.87 -5.20 -33.45
N THR A 243 -7.80 -5.97 -33.20
CA THR A 243 -6.50 -6.00 -33.87
C THR A 243 -5.63 -4.73 -33.87
N ALA A 244 -4.71 -4.68 -32.90
CA ALA A 244 -3.36 -4.19 -33.16
C ALA A 244 -2.34 -4.90 -32.24
N SER A 245 -1.73 -5.95 -32.77
CA SER A 245 -0.51 -6.55 -32.23
C SER A 245 0.63 -5.53 -32.39
N SER A 246 0.86 -4.70 -31.37
CA SER A 246 2.16 -4.06 -31.22
C SER A 246 3.04 -5.00 -30.40
N LYS A 247 4.09 -5.53 -31.04
CA LYS A 247 5.18 -6.27 -30.39
C LYS A 247 5.98 -5.29 -29.53
N SER A 248 5.41 -4.82 -28.42
CA SER A 248 6.22 -4.37 -27.29
C SER A 248 6.60 -5.63 -26.54
N GLU A 249 7.89 -5.96 -26.51
CA GLU A 249 8.41 -7.08 -25.74
C GLU A 249 7.78 -7.05 -24.34
N LYS A 250 7.17 -8.17 -23.93
CA LYS A 250 6.84 -8.35 -22.52
C LYS A 250 8.19 -8.35 -21.80
N PRO A 251 8.47 -7.43 -20.86
CA PRO A 251 9.65 -7.61 -20.02
C PRO A 251 9.65 -9.02 -19.44
N ALA A 252 10.83 -9.62 -19.35
CA ALA A 252 10.98 -10.95 -18.76
C ALA A 252 10.30 -10.96 -17.39
N THR A 253 9.51 -11.99 -17.11
CA THR A 253 9.02 -12.22 -15.75
C THR A 253 10.23 -12.42 -14.86
N GLU A 254 10.44 -11.52 -13.91
CA GLU A 254 11.55 -11.65 -12.97
C GLU A 254 11.29 -12.85 -12.05
N GLU A 255 12.34 -13.62 -11.76
CA GLU A 255 12.25 -14.84 -10.96
C GLU A 255 11.64 -14.57 -9.57
N GLY A 256 10.71 -15.42 -9.15
CA GLY A 256 10.02 -15.31 -7.86
C GLY A 256 8.87 -14.30 -7.81
N THR A 257 8.55 -13.63 -8.92
CA THR A 257 7.34 -12.78 -9.03
C THR A 257 6.08 -13.58 -9.36
N GLY A 258 4.91 -13.01 -9.12
CA GLY A 258 3.60 -13.60 -9.46
C GLY A 258 3.28 -13.62 -10.96
N GLY A 259 4.17 -13.08 -11.81
CA GLY A 259 4.04 -13.13 -13.26
C GLY A 259 3.04 -12.14 -13.87
N TRP A 260 2.65 -12.41 -15.12
CA TRP A 260 1.70 -11.57 -15.86
C TRP A 260 0.26 -11.90 -15.48
N THR A 261 -0.55 -10.87 -15.31
CA THR A 261 -1.95 -10.96 -14.88
C THR A 261 -2.84 -10.04 -15.71
N ASN A 262 -4.13 -10.39 -15.82
CA ASN A 262 -5.14 -9.42 -16.22
C ASN A 262 -5.56 -8.65 -14.96
N ILE A 263 -5.43 -7.32 -14.94
CA ILE A 263 -5.79 -6.50 -13.78
C ILE A 263 -7.27 -6.68 -13.38
N LEU A 264 -8.13 -7.05 -14.33
CA LEU A 264 -9.54 -7.35 -14.06
C LEU A 264 -9.76 -8.69 -13.35
N ASP A 265 -8.74 -9.54 -13.23
CA ASP A 265 -8.80 -10.73 -12.36
C ASP A 265 -8.65 -10.32 -10.88
N ILE A 266 -8.01 -9.17 -10.62
CA ILE A 266 -7.77 -8.61 -9.28
C ILE A 266 -8.88 -7.64 -8.87
N SER A 267 -9.28 -6.75 -9.78
CA SER A 267 -10.21 -5.65 -9.48
C SER A 267 -11.44 -5.69 -10.37
N ASN A 268 -12.60 -5.34 -9.82
CA ASN A 268 -13.80 -5.17 -10.65
C ASN A 268 -13.64 -3.94 -11.55
N ALA A 269 -14.14 -4.01 -12.79
CA ALA A 269 -13.96 -2.93 -13.75
C ALA A 269 -14.54 -1.60 -13.24
N ASP A 270 -15.69 -1.62 -12.57
CA ASP A 270 -16.35 -0.43 -12.00
C ASP A 270 -15.65 0.14 -10.76
N GLN A 271 -14.66 -0.57 -10.21
CA GLN A 271 -13.82 -0.14 -9.09
C GLN A 271 -12.42 0.32 -9.55
N LEU A 272 -12.13 0.22 -10.84
CA LEU A 272 -10.82 0.53 -11.41
C LEU A 272 -10.95 1.71 -12.39
N PRO A 273 -10.11 2.76 -12.30
CA PRO A 273 -10.17 3.86 -13.25
C PRO A 273 -9.92 3.40 -14.69
N ILE A 274 -10.55 4.07 -15.67
CA ILE A 274 -10.38 3.79 -17.10
C ILE A 274 -8.90 3.83 -17.53
N GLU A 275 -8.11 4.78 -17.00
CA GLU A 275 -6.67 4.91 -17.28
C GLU A 275 -5.86 3.63 -16.95
N PHE A 276 -6.40 2.78 -16.07
CA PHE A 276 -5.79 1.55 -15.57
C PHE A 276 -6.51 0.28 -16.08
N GLY A 277 -7.42 0.42 -17.07
CA GLY A 277 -8.09 -0.72 -17.72
C GLY A 277 -9.43 -1.11 -17.12
N GLY A 278 -9.99 -0.30 -16.22
CA GLY A 278 -11.35 -0.47 -15.72
C GLY A 278 -12.40 0.31 -16.53
N SER A 279 -13.55 0.54 -15.92
CA SER A 279 -14.67 1.30 -16.47
C SER A 279 -15.06 2.51 -15.63
N TYR A 280 -14.40 2.75 -14.48
CA TYR A 280 -14.72 3.88 -13.62
C TYR A 280 -14.17 5.20 -14.19
N PRO A 281 -15.03 6.21 -14.48
CA PRO A 281 -14.60 7.48 -15.04
C PRO A 281 -13.99 8.38 -13.96
N PHE A 282 -12.73 8.13 -13.64
CA PHE A 282 -11.96 8.93 -12.71
C PHE A 282 -10.90 9.76 -13.43
N THR A 283 -10.75 11.00 -13.02
CA THR A 283 -9.66 11.89 -13.42
C THR A 283 -9.22 12.63 -12.18
N TYR A 284 -7.93 12.58 -11.88
CA TYR A 284 -7.38 13.24 -10.71
C TYR A 284 -7.62 14.75 -10.79
N LYS A 285 -8.33 15.30 -9.81
CA LYS A 285 -8.49 16.73 -9.57
C LYS A 285 -8.10 16.99 -8.13
N HIS A 286 -7.02 17.75 -7.94
CA HIS A 286 -6.39 17.90 -6.64
C HIS A 286 -7.36 18.41 -5.57
N ASP A 287 -8.04 19.51 -5.84
CA ASP A 287 -9.02 20.13 -4.94
C ASP A 287 -10.14 19.16 -4.50
N VAL A 288 -10.69 18.39 -5.44
CA VAL A 288 -11.74 17.41 -5.15
C VAL A 288 -11.19 16.23 -4.36
N PHE A 289 -10.11 15.61 -4.88
CA PHE A 289 -9.48 14.45 -4.26
C PHE A 289 -9.01 14.76 -2.84
N TRP A 290 -8.34 15.90 -2.66
CA TRP A 290 -7.73 16.28 -1.40
C TRP A 290 -8.79 16.58 -0.33
N ALA A 291 -9.88 17.26 -0.71
CA ALA A 291 -11.01 17.44 0.20
C ALA A 291 -11.63 16.10 0.62
N GLU A 292 -11.89 15.19 -0.32
CA GLU A 292 -12.54 13.90 -0.02
C GLU A 292 -11.65 12.97 0.81
N ILE A 293 -10.35 12.85 0.47
CA ILE A 293 -9.46 11.93 1.20
C ILE A 293 -9.21 12.40 2.64
N ASN A 294 -9.23 13.71 2.88
CA ASN A 294 -9.01 14.29 4.19
C ASN A 294 -10.25 14.22 5.11
N ALA A 295 -11.44 13.96 4.53
CA ALA A 295 -12.67 13.75 5.28
C ALA A 295 -12.79 12.35 5.92
N ILE A 296 -11.85 11.44 5.63
CA ILE A 296 -11.74 10.09 6.20
C ILE A 296 -11.02 10.09 7.56
#